data_AF-A0A1F5YCN3-F1
#
_entry.id   AF-A0A1F5YCN3-F1
#
_cell.length_a   1.000
_cell.length_b   1.000
_cell.length_c   1.000
_cell.angle_alpha   90.00
_cell.angle_beta   90.00
_cell.angle_gamma   90.00
#
_symmetry.space_group_name_H-M   'P 1'
#
loop_
_entity.id
_entity.type
_entity.pdbx_description
1 polymer ?
#
loop_
_entity_poly.entity_id
_entity_poly.type
_entity_poly.pdbx_seq_one_letter_code
_entity_poly.pdbx_strand_id
1 'polypeptide(L)' 'MCGKCTGICPQGVEIRRIVRYRMYQRDYGLNDYARSRYAALAPGCGAENCDRCGLCEKVCTRGLPLTAMLGEANRLLA' A
#
# COMPACT_ATOMS: atom_id res chain seq x y z
N MET A 1 9.44 7.33 -4.89
CA MET A 1 9.32 6.21 -3.92
C MET A 1 10.68 5.55 -3.75
N CYS A 2 11.15 5.24 -2.53
CA CYS A 2 12.47 4.64 -2.30
C CYS A 2 12.48 3.10 -2.26
N GLY A 3 11.34 2.44 -2.03
CA GLY A 3 11.22 0.98 -2.13
C GLY A 3 11.79 0.14 -0.99
N LYS A 4 12.37 0.75 0.06
CA LYS A 4 12.97 0.01 1.19
C LYS A 4 11.99 -0.88 1.97
N CYS A 5 10.70 -0.60 1.88
CA CYS A 5 9.65 -1.38 2.54
C CYS A 5 9.15 -2.59 1.71
N THR A 6 9.77 -2.90 0.58
CA THR A 6 9.43 -4.08 -0.22
C THR A 6 9.97 -5.35 0.43
N GLY A 7 9.14 -6.40 0.54
CA GLY A 7 9.55 -7.73 0.99
C GLY A 7 9.73 -7.89 2.51
N ILE A 8 9.57 -6.83 3.29
CA ILE A 8 9.71 -6.88 4.75
C ILE A 8 8.40 -7.17 5.49
N CYS A 9 7.27 -7.17 4.78
CA CYS A 9 5.97 -7.40 5.42
C CYS A 9 5.82 -8.91 5.70
N PRO A 10 5.64 -9.32 6.96
CA PRO A 10 5.46 -10.74 7.29
C PRO A 10 4.17 -11.31 6.71
N GLN A 11 3.17 -10.45 6.48
CA GLN A 11 1.88 -10.81 5.89
C GLN A 11 1.91 -10.83 4.34
N GLY A 12 3.05 -10.55 3.71
CA GLY A 12 3.17 -10.54 2.25
C GLY A 12 2.49 -9.35 1.54
N VAL A 13 2.10 -8.31 2.30
CA VAL A 13 1.43 -7.11 1.74
C VAL A 13 2.37 -6.37 0.79
N GLU A 14 1.85 -6.02 -0.39
CA GLU A 14 2.57 -5.31 -1.46
C GLU A 14 2.60 -3.79 -1.22
N ILE A 15 3.22 -3.38 -0.10
CA ILE A 15 3.18 -2.01 0.44
C ILE A 15 3.49 -0.95 -0.62
N ARG A 16 4.56 -1.16 -1.40
CA ARG A 16 5.00 -0.22 -2.43
C ARG A 16 3.96 -0.04 -3.53
N ARG A 17 3.28 -1.11 -3.93
CA ARG A 17 2.28 -1.07 -5.01
C ARG A 17 1.02 -0.39 -4.51
N ILE A 18 0.55 -0.76 -3.33
CA ILE A 18 -0.67 -0.20 -2.72
C ILE A 18 -0.55 1.31 -2.50
N VAL A 19 0.56 1.76 -1.91
CA VAL A 19 0.79 3.20 -1.69
C VAL A 19 0.86 3.97 -3.01
N ARG A 20 1.33 3.33 -4.09
CA ARG A 20 1.36 3.93 -5.44
C ARG A 20 -0.04 4.01 -6.03
N TYR A 21 -0.88 3.00 -5.84
CA TYR A 21 -2.26 3.03 -6.35
C TYR A 21 -3.10 4.08 -5.61
N ARG A 22 -2.91 4.21 -4.30
CA ARG A 22 -3.45 5.32 -3.52
C ARG A 22 -3.04 6.67 -4.09
N MET A 23 -1.78 6.83 -4.49
CA MET A 23 -1.27 8.05 -5.13
C MET A 23 -1.97 8.32 -6.46
N TYR A 24 -2.16 7.29 -7.31
CA TYR A 24 -2.90 7.41 -8.58
C TYR A 24 -4.31 7.96 -8.39
N GLN A 25 -5.01 7.48 -7.38
CA GLN A 25 -6.34 7.97 -7.06
C GLN A 25 -6.29 9.39 -6.47
N ARG A 26 -5.53 9.58 -5.38
CA ARG A 26 -5.53 10.80 -4.57
C ARG A 26 -4.93 12.01 -5.30
N ASP A 27 -3.80 11.80 -5.97
CA ASP A 27 -2.98 12.90 -6.49
C ASP A 27 -3.22 13.12 -8.00
N TYR A 28 -3.66 12.08 -8.73
CA TYR A 28 -3.88 12.14 -10.17
C TYR A 28 -5.35 11.97 -10.59
N GLY A 29 -6.27 11.69 -9.66
CA GLY A 29 -7.69 11.47 -9.98
C GLY A 29 -7.96 10.21 -10.81
N LEU A 30 -6.99 9.30 -10.93
CA LEU A 30 -7.09 8.09 -11.75
C LEU A 30 -7.79 6.96 -10.99
N ASN A 31 -9.06 7.17 -10.64
CA ASN A 31 -9.84 6.28 -9.76
C ASN A 31 -9.95 4.85 -10.32
N ASP A 32 -10.50 4.69 -11.52
CA ASP A 32 -10.75 3.36 -12.10
C ASP A 32 -9.46 2.59 -12.36
N TYR A 33 -8.43 3.31 -12.82
CA TYR A 33 -7.09 2.74 -13.00
C TYR A 33 -6.51 2.26 -11.67
N ALA A 34 -6.57 3.08 -10.61
CA ALA A 34 -6.06 2.70 -9.30
C ALA A 34 -6.78 1.47 -8.73
N ARG A 35 -8.12 1.41 -8.85
CA ARG A 35 -8.94 0.28 -8.41
C ARG A 35 -8.62 -0.99 -9.19
N SER A 36 -8.55 -0.91 -10.52
CA SER A 36 -8.17 -2.04 -11.37
C SER A 36 -6.80 -2.60 -11.02
N ARG A 37 -5.81 -1.72 -10.77
CA ARG A 37 -4.46 -2.14 -10.37
C ARG A 37 -4.41 -2.74 -8.96
N TYR A 38 -5.25 -2.25 -8.04
CA TYR A 38 -5.39 -2.79 -6.69
C TYR A 38 -6.05 -4.18 -6.71
N ALA A 39 -7.14 -4.35 -7.46
CA ALA A 39 -7.82 -5.63 -7.63
C ALA A 39 -6.97 -6.69 -8.35
N ALA A 40 -6.02 -6.27 -9.18
CA ALA A 40 -5.07 -7.17 -9.85
C ALA A 40 -3.87 -7.59 -8.97
N LEU A 41 -3.84 -7.23 -7.69
CA LEU A 41 -2.85 -7.76 -6.75
C LEU A 41 -3.06 -9.27 -6.57
N ALA A 42 -1.97 -9.99 -6.31
CA ALA A 42 -2.08 -11.42 -6.00
C ALA A 42 -2.97 -11.62 -4.76
N PRO A 43 -3.78 -12.69 -4.72
CA PRO A 43 -4.56 -13.01 -3.54
C PRO A 43 -3.65 -13.08 -2.31
N GLY A 44 -4.03 -12.39 -1.24
CA GLY A 44 -3.22 -12.34 -0.02
C GLY A 44 -2.26 -11.14 0.07
N CYS A 45 -2.02 -10.41 -1.02
CA CYS A 45 -1.06 -9.30 -1.04
C CYS A 45 -1.67 -7.90 -0.85
N GLY A 46 -2.99 -7.80 -0.71
CA GLY A 46 -3.68 -6.53 -0.52
C GLY A 46 -3.56 -5.99 0.92
N ALA A 47 -4.03 -4.75 1.13
CA ALA A 47 -3.94 -4.08 2.44
C ALA A 47 -4.90 -4.67 3.48
N GLU A 48 -5.88 -5.49 3.08
CA GLU A 48 -6.75 -6.24 3.95
C GLU A 48 -6.00 -7.18 4.91
N ASN A 49 -4.81 -7.65 4.52
CA ASN A 49 -3.96 -8.50 5.37
C ASN A 49 -2.96 -7.72 6.22
N CYS A 50 -3.02 -6.39 6.22
CA CYS A 50 -2.14 -5.59 7.06
C CYS A 50 -2.57 -5.66 8.53
N ASP A 51 -1.75 -6.31 9.36
CA ASP A 51 -1.88 -6.39 10.82
C ASP A 51 -1.39 -5.14 11.57
N ARG A 52 -0.91 -4.12 10.83
CA ARG A 52 -0.33 -2.88 11.37
C ARG A 52 0.88 -3.12 12.28
N CYS A 53 1.70 -4.13 12.02
CA CYS A 53 2.94 -4.40 12.77
C CYS A 53 3.98 -3.25 12.74
N GLY A 54 3.89 -2.29 11.82
CA GLY A 54 4.74 -1.10 11.77
C GLY A 54 6.18 -1.33 11.29
N LEU A 55 6.56 -2.55 10.91
CA LEU A 55 7.92 -2.86 10.41
C LEU A 55 8.30 -2.02 9.19
N CYS A 56 7.32 -1.71 8.33
CA CYS A 56 7.53 -0.88 7.16
C CYS A 56 7.88 0.57 7.48
N GLU A 57 7.36 1.10 8.57
CA GLU A 57 7.64 2.46 9.01
C GLU A 57 9.05 2.54 9.61
N LYS A 58 9.49 1.50 10.34
CA LYS A 58 10.85 1.42 10.91
C LYS A 58 11.95 1.48 9.84
N VAL A 59 11.75 0.89 8.67
CA VAL A 59 12.73 0.94 7.56
C VAL A 59 12.57 2.17 6.65
N CYS A 60 11.50 2.94 6.83
CA CYS A 60 11.17 4.06 5.98
C CYS A 60 12.03 5.28 6.35
N THR A 61 13.07 5.55 5.57
CA THR A 61 13.94 6.72 5.76
C THR A 61 13.23 8.07 5.62
N ARG A 62 11.99 8.08 5.14
CA ARG A 62 11.17 9.28 4.98
C ARG A 62 10.18 9.49 6.12
N GLY A 63 10.10 8.58 7.09
CA GLY A 63 9.17 8.67 8.22
C GLY A 63 7.69 8.69 7.81
N LEU A 64 7.34 8.05 6.69
CA LEU A 64 5.95 8.03 6.20
C LEU A 64 5.09 7.08 7.05
N PRO A 65 3.82 7.45 7.35
CA PRO A 65 2.89 6.60 8.11
C PRO A 65 2.30 5.50 7.20
N LEU A 66 3.14 4.56 6.79
CA LEU A 66 2.79 3.55 5.78
C LEU A 66 1.59 2.70 6.20
N THR A 67 1.45 2.34 7.47
CA THR A 67 0.31 1.55 7.95
C THR A 67 -1.01 2.30 7.79
N ALA A 68 -1.03 3.59 8.11
CA ALA A 68 -2.20 4.45 7.89
C ALA A 68 -2.50 4.62 6.40
N MET A 69 -1.47 4.80 5.57
CA MET A 69 -1.62 4.89 4.11
C MET A 69 -2.20 3.60 3.51
N LEU A 70 -1.83 2.43 4.02
CA LEU A 70 -2.39 1.15 3.58
C LEU A 70 -3.87 1.03 3.96
N GLY A 71 -4.24 1.38 5.19
CA GLY A 71 -5.64 1.36 5.62
C GLY A 71 -6.51 2.35 4.85
N GLU A 72 -5.97 3.50 4.48
CA GLU A 72 -6.65 4.44 3.58
C GLU A 72 -6.78 3.89 2.16
N ALA A 73 -5.72 3.31 1.60
CA ALA A 73 -5.76 2.68 0.29
C ALA A 73 -6.83 1.59 0.21
N ASN A 74 -6.94 0.74 1.24
CA ASN A 74 -7.98 -0.29 1.29
C ASN A 74 -9.38 0.31 1.26
N ARG A 75 -9.63 1.37 2.05
CA ARG A 75 -10.95 2.04 2.06
C ARG A 75 -11.29 2.71 0.74
N LEU A 76 -10.30 3.22 0.02
CA LEU A 76 -10.53 3.96 -1.21
C LEU A 76 -10.58 3.09 -2.47
N LEU A 77 -9.94 1.92 -2.45
CA LEU A 77 -9.71 1.09 -3.64
C LEU A 77 -10.41 -0.27 -3.64
N ALA A 78 -10.85 -0.76 -2.48
CA ALA A 78 -11.60 -2.00 -2.37
C ALA A 78 -13.01 -1.92 -3.01
#